data_AF-A0A1J1EC03-F1
#
_entry.id   AF-A0A1J1EC03-F1
#
_cell.length_a   1.000
_cell.length_b   1.000
_cell.length_c   1.000
_cell.angle_alpha   90.00
_cell.angle_beta   90.00
_cell.angle_gamma   90.00
#
_symmetry.space_group_name_H-M   'P 1'
#
loop_
_entity.id
_entity.type
_entity.pdbx_description
1 polymer ?
#
loop_
_entity_poly.entity_id
_entity_poly.type
_entity_poly.pdbx_seq_one_letter_code
_entity_poly.pdbx_strand_id
1 'polypeptide(L)'
;MIFFDQENGRLFYKNLVLYNKSNILTDVFPKLAEEIAKDKAGLIDINILLESFNYLGHGVFKEKSSDKAILAHPFFRKSLSHYNNFNSIFLDELVGLSDKKDVITKIKLDPDYIGFSPSFLQSFEFEYWWGPKYDDDISSIEVGLTVYKNDEYEKLYHNIDRTEFFWKSNNELHEFELEEVKDDPAPTLTDTYGCRYVHSIYNKDKSEFQHFDGAIRSYSTELMIERLDSKMTEFGRKSDYTKLFRVDGKLSLSSWKSLVTNYLQGNPEIYKYFNLPKPSVKHVQPEENEKSPLEKYIPYSISKNDGIRLLVSYHPKKDHGSKKRYVSIPDVIILEDGKHHDAIEYFTVEIKKALNRLGENLELPQGCVHTFPGDYYVNIPCIYHSTEDTQNLVDKTMEALNMIVKCLHERNNEEVLSFTLAWDVEDKEIRVCVIGHVEDLNTWLQSTESIPTERTLLKKWLKQQQEYCSSHGKPTTPPVLSEITQSNGVLYFKRRYTQDDVDLTRIIHSHTKID
;
A
#
# COMPACT_ATOMS: atom_id res chain seq x y z
N MET A 1 -10.40 -4.20 -10.94
CA MET A 1 -10.96 -5.29 -11.78
C MET A 1 -10.29 -5.17 -13.14
N ILE A 2 -9.66 -6.24 -13.64
CA ILE A 2 -9.01 -6.24 -14.97
C ILE A 2 -9.90 -7.07 -15.88
N PHE A 3 -10.38 -6.49 -16.98
CA PHE A 3 -11.16 -7.20 -18.00
C PHE A 3 -10.34 -7.27 -19.29
N PHE A 4 -10.36 -8.43 -19.93
CA PHE A 4 -9.67 -8.67 -21.20
C PHE A 4 -10.64 -8.46 -22.35
N ASP A 5 -10.24 -7.62 -23.31
CA ASP A 5 -10.83 -7.60 -24.65
C ASP A 5 -10.12 -8.68 -25.49
N GLN A 6 -10.88 -9.41 -26.31
CA GLN A 6 -10.37 -10.55 -27.09
C GLN A 6 -9.39 -10.14 -28.21
N GLU A 7 -9.20 -8.84 -28.49
CA GLU A 7 -8.34 -8.37 -29.59
C GLU A 7 -7.24 -7.35 -29.20
N ASN A 8 -6.53 -7.55 -28.07
CA ASN A 8 -5.25 -6.91 -27.70
C ASN A 8 -5.29 -5.65 -26.78
N GLY A 9 -6.40 -5.35 -26.10
CA GLY A 9 -6.48 -4.26 -25.12
C GLY A 9 -6.80 -4.74 -23.69
N ARG A 10 -6.43 -3.94 -22.67
CA ARG A 10 -6.76 -4.24 -21.27
C ARG A 10 -7.55 -3.12 -20.63
N LEU A 11 -8.65 -3.47 -19.95
CA LEU A 11 -9.38 -2.53 -19.10
C LEU A 11 -8.84 -2.59 -17.67
N PHE A 12 -8.60 -1.42 -17.10
CA PHE A 12 -8.08 -1.23 -15.76
C PHE A 12 -8.85 -0.09 -15.09
N TYR A 13 -9.06 -0.18 -13.78
CA TYR A 13 -9.71 0.90 -13.03
C TYR A 13 -8.79 1.41 -11.93
N LYS A 14 -8.46 2.71 -12.00
CA LYS A 14 -7.70 3.45 -10.98
C LYS A 14 -8.06 4.92 -11.05
N ASN A 15 -9.02 5.34 -10.23
CA ASN A 15 -9.65 6.68 -10.24
C ASN A 15 -10.34 7.06 -11.55
N LEU A 16 -10.15 6.29 -12.61
CA LEU A 16 -10.71 6.42 -13.94
C LEU A 16 -10.72 5.01 -14.54
N VAL A 17 -11.75 4.65 -15.31
CA VAL A 17 -11.71 3.47 -16.18
C VAL A 17 -10.77 3.79 -17.33
N LEU A 18 -9.75 2.95 -17.48
CA LEU A 18 -8.65 3.08 -18.39
C LEU A 18 -8.65 1.92 -19.38
N TYR A 19 -8.39 2.21 -20.64
CA TYR A 19 -8.14 1.23 -21.69
C TYR A 19 -6.68 1.33 -22.14
N ASN A 20 -5.98 0.20 -22.01
CA ASN A 20 -4.58 0.05 -22.36
C ASN A 20 -4.42 -0.56 -23.74
N LYS A 21 -3.62 0.09 -24.58
CA LYS A 21 -3.07 -0.44 -25.83
C LYS A 21 -1.85 0.39 -26.18
N SER A 22 -0.76 -0.25 -26.62
CA SER A 22 0.47 0.47 -26.96
C SER A 22 0.23 1.60 -27.97
N ASN A 23 0.75 2.80 -27.68
CA ASN A 23 0.65 4.02 -28.49
C ASN A 23 -0.79 4.48 -28.83
N ILE A 24 -1.78 4.06 -28.03
CA ILE A 24 -3.18 4.41 -28.29
C ILE A 24 -3.44 5.92 -28.28
N LEU A 25 -2.67 6.71 -27.52
CA LEU A 25 -2.83 8.16 -27.48
C LEU A 25 -2.73 8.76 -28.90
N THR A 26 -1.70 8.37 -29.65
CA THR A 26 -1.45 8.90 -30.98
C THR A 26 -2.38 8.28 -32.03
N ASP A 27 -2.80 7.02 -31.84
CA ASP A 27 -3.80 6.38 -32.71
C ASP A 27 -5.16 7.11 -32.65
N VAL A 28 -5.59 7.48 -31.44
CA VAL A 28 -6.91 8.08 -31.19
C VAL A 28 -6.90 9.59 -31.40
N PHE A 29 -5.79 10.26 -31.11
CA PHE A 29 -5.65 11.72 -31.21
C PHE A 29 -4.49 12.12 -32.14
N PRO A 30 -4.62 11.93 -33.47
CA PRO A 30 -3.52 12.20 -34.41
C PRO A 30 -3.08 13.66 -34.43
N LYS A 31 -4.01 14.62 -34.29
CA LYS A 31 -3.67 16.05 -34.18
C LYS A 31 -2.81 16.36 -32.95
N LEU A 32 -3.09 15.67 -31.83
CA LEU A 32 -2.30 15.80 -30.62
C LEU A 32 -0.90 15.21 -30.82
N ALA A 33 -0.79 14.10 -31.55
CA ALA A 33 0.48 13.49 -31.91
C ALA A 33 1.37 14.45 -32.73
N GLU A 34 0.78 15.21 -33.67
CA GLU A 34 1.49 16.23 -34.44
C GLU A 34 2.06 17.35 -33.54
N GLU A 35 1.30 17.82 -32.55
CA GLU A 35 1.79 18.82 -31.58
C GLU A 35 2.90 18.26 -30.69
N ILE A 36 2.76 17.03 -30.18
CA ILE A 36 3.77 16.35 -29.36
C ILE A 36 5.08 16.17 -30.15
N ALA A 37 4.99 15.82 -31.44
CA ALA A 37 6.16 15.60 -32.30
C ALA A 37 7.00 16.87 -32.55
N LYS A 38 6.45 18.07 -32.29
CA LYS A 38 7.19 19.33 -32.40
C LYS A 38 8.23 19.52 -31.29
N ASP A 39 8.09 18.84 -30.15
CA ASP A 39 9.05 18.87 -29.05
C ASP A 39 9.90 17.59 -29.02
N LYS A 40 11.23 17.74 -29.05
CA LYS A 40 12.16 16.59 -29.10
C LYS A 40 12.02 15.62 -27.94
N ALA A 41 11.51 16.08 -26.79
CA ALA A 41 11.28 15.25 -25.62
C ALA A 41 9.86 14.64 -25.55
N GLY A 42 9.01 14.95 -26.53
CA GLY A 42 7.61 14.52 -26.57
C GLY A 42 6.73 15.22 -25.53
N LEU A 43 7.04 16.48 -25.22
CA LEU A 43 6.24 17.31 -24.30
C LEU A 43 5.24 18.17 -25.09
N ILE A 44 4.03 18.31 -24.58
CA ILE A 44 3.03 19.24 -25.11
C ILE A 44 2.88 20.47 -24.21
N ASP A 45 2.69 21.64 -24.81
CA ASP A 45 2.31 22.86 -24.10
C ASP A 45 0.91 22.70 -23.49
N ILE A 46 0.78 22.99 -22.19
CA ILE A 46 -0.48 22.83 -21.46
C ILE A 46 -1.56 23.74 -22.03
N ASN A 47 -1.24 24.97 -22.44
CA ASN A 47 -2.23 25.88 -23.02
C ASN A 47 -2.77 25.34 -24.35
N ILE A 48 -1.92 24.77 -25.20
CA ILE A 48 -2.34 24.11 -26.45
C ILE A 48 -3.23 22.90 -26.13
N LEU A 49 -2.84 22.09 -25.13
CA LEU A 49 -3.65 20.95 -24.69
C LEU A 49 -5.05 21.38 -24.22
N LEU A 50 -5.13 22.47 -23.46
CA LEU A 50 -6.38 23.01 -22.91
C LEU A 50 -7.30 23.64 -23.96
N GLU A 51 -6.85 23.86 -25.20
CA GLU A 51 -7.73 24.26 -26.30
C GLU A 51 -8.77 23.18 -26.61
N SER A 52 -8.34 21.90 -26.59
CA SER A 52 -9.18 20.75 -26.95
C SER A 52 -9.64 19.90 -25.75
N PHE A 53 -9.04 20.11 -24.58
CA PHE A 53 -9.32 19.33 -23.37
C PHE A 53 -9.68 20.21 -22.17
N ASN A 54 -10.50 19.67 -21.26
CA ASN A 54 -10.78 20.24 -19.96
C ASN A 54 -9.95 19.49 -18.91
N TYR A 55 -9.22 20.22 -18.07
CA TYR A 55 -8.52 19.61 -16.95
C TYR A 55 -9.52 19.20 -15.85
N LEU A 56 -9.57 17.90 -15.52
CA LEU A 56 -10.42 17.38 -14.46
C LEU A 56 -9.70 17.36 -13.09
N GLY A 57 -8.38 17.59 -13.07
CA GLY A 57 -7.53 17.42 -11.91
C GLY A 57 -6.66 16.16 -11.97
N HIS A 58 -5.63 16.12 -11.13
CA HIS A 58 -4.78 14.96 -10.89
C HIS A 58 -4.15 14.37 -12.18
N GLY A 59 -3.78 15.23 -13.13
CA GLY A 59 -3.20 14.80 -14.41
C GLY A 59 -4.19 14.21 -15.42
N VAL A 60 -5.50 14.35 -15.22
CA VAL A 60 -6.53 13.84 -16.14
C VAL A 60 -7.14 14.97 -16.95
N PHE A 61 -7.18 14.79 -18.27
CA PHE A 61 -7.70 15.77 -19.23
C PHE A 61 -8.85 15.15 -20.03
N LYS A 62 -10.08 15.66 -19.88
CA LYS A 62 -11.26 15.23 -20.64
C LYS A 62 -11.30 15.93 -22.00
N GLU A 63 -11.50 15.20 -23.08
CA GLU A 63 -11.72 15.79 -24.40
C GLU A 63 -13.03 16.61 -24.41
N LYS A 64 -13.03 17.81 -24.99
CA LYS A 64 -14.24 18.66 -25.01
C LYS A 64 -15.36 18.10 -25.89
N SER A 65 -15.03 17.33 -26.92
CA SER A 65 -15.96 16.78 -27.91
C SER A 65 -16.46 15.36 -27.61
N SER A 66 -15.90 14.67 -26.62
CA SER A 66 -16.34 13.31 -26.28
C SER A 66 -16.12 12.96 -24.81
N ASP A 67 -16.52 11.76 -24.41
CA ASP A 67 -16.29 11.28 -23.04
C ASP A 67 -14.92 10.62 -22.84
N LYS A 68 -14.02 10.72 -23.82
CA LYS A 68 -12.64 10.25 -23.68
C LYS A 68 -11.82 11.19 -22.81
N ALA A 69 -10.83 10.63 -22.13
CA ALA A 69 -9.82 11.36 -21.39
C ALA A 69 -8.42 10.87 -21.75
N ILE A 70 -7.44 11.74 -21.59
CA ILE A 70 -6.01 11.43 -21.66
C ILE A 70 -5.38 11.74 -20.31
N LEU A 71 -4.20 11.19 -20.07
CA LEU A 71 -3.53 11.25 -18.77
C LEU A 71 -2.10 11.77 -18.90
N ALA A 72 -1.61 12.40 -17.83
CA ALA A 72 -0.19 12.62 -17.64
C ALA A 72 0.58 11.29 -17.59
N HIS A 73 1.86 11.32 -17.99
CA HIS A 73 2.72 10.14 -18.06
C HIS A 73 2.76 9.36 -16.73
N PRO A 74 2.82 8.01 -16.73
CA PRO A 74 2.79 7.19 -15.51
C PRO A 74 3.92 7.48 -14.52
N PHE A 75 5.03 8.05 -14.97
CA PHE A 75 6.15 8.44 -14.11
C PHE A 75 5.85 9.64 -13.20
N PHE A 76 4.69 10.28 -13.34
CA PHE A 76 4.16 11.20 -12.33
C PHE A 76 3.48 10.49 -11.15
N ARG A 77 3.35 9.16 -11.18
CA ARG A 77 2.75 8.36 -10.11
C ARG A 77 3.80 7.94 -9.09
N LYS A 78 3.36 7.72 -7.84
CA LYS A 78 4.22 7.15 -6.79
C LYS A 78 4.85 5.84 -7.27
N SER A 79 6.15 5.68 -7.04
CA SER A 79 6.94 4.53 -7.50
C SER A 79 6.88 4.27 -9.02
N LEU A 80 6.53 5.28 -9.83
CA LEU A 80 6.49 5.22 -11.29
C LEU A 80 5.51 4.18 -11.86
N SER A 81 4.46 3.85 -11.10
CA SER A 81 3.57 2.72 -11.37
C SER A 81 2.13 3.14 -11.68
N HIS A 82 1.53 2.56 -12.73
CA HIS A 82 0.10 2.74 -13.07
C HIS A 82 -0.87 2.30 -11.95
N TYR A 83 -0.43 1.43 -11.03
CA TYR A 83 -1.25 0.99 -9.89
C TYR A 83 -1.36 2.03 -8.77
N ASN A 84 -0.47 3.01 -8.77
CA ASN A 84 -0.41 4.06 -7.76
C ASN A 84 -1.11 5.35 -8.20
N ASN A 85 -1.38 6.22 -7.24
CA ASN A 85 -1.94 7.54 -7.53
C ASN A 85 -0.86 8.46 -8.11
N PHE A 86 -1.31 9.45 -8.87
CA PHE A 86 -0.46 10.56 -9.31
C PHE A 86 0.00 11.39 -8.10
N ASN A 87 1.15 12.04 -8.23
CA ASN A 87 1.52 13.19 -7.39
C ASN A 87 0.63 14.38 -7.80
N SER A 88 -0.65 14.33 -7.42
CA SER A 88 -1.68 15.21 -7.95
C SER A 88 -1.45 16.68 -7.59
N ILE A 89 -0.94 16.95 -6.39
CA ILE A 89 -0.60 18.32 -5.94
C ILE A 89 0.37 18.97 -6.93
N PHE A 90 1.42 18.24 -7.34
CA PHE A 90 2.37 18.73 -8.33
C PHE A 90 1.71 19.00 -9.69
N LEU A 91 0.89 18.07 -10.18
CA LEU A 91 0.24 18.19 -11.49
C LEU A 91 -0.77 19.35 -11.52
N ASP A 92 -1.55 19.51 -10.45
CA ASP A 92 -2.52 20.59 -10.31
C ASP A 92 -1.80 21.95 -10.24
N GLU A 93 -0.69 22.04 -9.51
CA GLU A 93 0.15 23.24 -9.48
C GLU A 93 0.78 23.54 -10.85
N LEU A 94 1.34 22.53 -11.53
CA LEU A 94 1.95 22.68 -12.85
C LEU A 94 0.95 23.17 -13.90
N VAL A 95 -0.27 22.62 -13.90
CA VAL A 95 -1.35 23.07 -14.80
C VAL A 95 -1.78 24.48 -14.43
N GLY A 96 -1.96 24.80 -13.14
CA GLY A 96 -2.35 26.14 -12.70
C GLY A 96 -1.34 27.24 -13.05
N LEU A 97 -0.07 26.89 -13.29
CA LEU A 97 0.93 27.84 -13.77
C LEU A 97 0.74 28.25 -15.23
N SER A 98 0.01 27.49 -16.05
CA SER A 98 -0.21 27.82 -17.47
C SER A 98 -1.02 29.10 -17.67
N ASP A 99 -1.77 29.52 -16.65
CA ASP A 99 -2.54 30.77 -16.64
C ASP A 99 -1.66 32.04 -16.55
N LYS A 100 -0.37 31.89 -16.20
CA LYS A 100 0.57 33.01 -16.09
C LYS A 100 1.17 33.36 -17.45
N LYS A 101 0.95 34.59 -17.91
CA LYS A 101 1.36 35.09 -19.25
C LYS A 101 2.86 34.95 -19.58
N ASP A 102 3.73 35.04 -18.56
CA ASP A 102 5.19 35.00 -18.73
C ASP A 102 5.78 33.60 -18.43
N VAL A 103 4.94 32.57 -18.33
CA VAL A 103 5.35 31.20 -18.01
C VAL A 103 4.79 30.24 -19.06
N ILE A 104 5.65 29.40 -19.61
CA ILE A 104 5.27 28.33 -20.53
C ILE A 104 5.45 27.01 -19.81
N THR A 105 4.37 26.26 -19.64
CA THR A 105 4.39 24.94 -19.01
C THR A 105 4.14 23.85 -20.05
N LYS A 106 4.98 22.82 -20.00
CA LYS A 106 4.85 21.64 -20.84
C LYS A 106 4.81 20.37 -20.01
N ILE A 107 4.08 19.37 -20.50
CA ILE A 107 3.87 18.09 -19.83
C ILE A 107 3.97 16.91 -20.80
N LYS A 108 4.44 15.77 -20.30
CA LYS A 108 4.42 14.48 -21.01
C LYS A 108 3.13 13.73 -20.71
N LEU A 109 2.52 13.20 -21.76
CA LEU A 109 1.29 12.40 -21.67
C LEU A 109 1.59 10.90 -21.70
N ASP A 110 0.67 10.09 -21.19
CA ASP A 110 0.74 8.64 -21.25
C ASP A 110 0.44 8.17 -22.69
N PRO A 111 1.40 7.52 -23.39
CA PRO A 111 1.17 7.07 -24.75
C PRO A 111 0.23 5.84 -24.83
N ASP A 112 0.11 5.06 -23.76
CA ASP A 112 -0.43 3.70 -23.77
C ASP A 112 -1.82 3.57 -23.12
N TYR A 113 -2.36 4.68 -22.60
CA TYR A 113 -3.65 4.70 -21.92
C TYR A 113 -4.54 5.86 -22.35
N ILE A 114 -5.81 5.54 -22.57
CA ILE A 114 -6.92 6.51 -22.62
C ILE A 114 -7.94 6.16 -21.54
N GLY A 115 -8.70 7.16 -21.09
CA GLY A 115 -9.70 7.00 -20.04
C GLY A 115 -11.12 7.30 -20.49
N PHE A 116 -12.09 6.84 -19.70
CA PHE A 116 -13.50 7.17 -19.84
C PHE A 116 -13.91 8.19 -18.77
N SER A 117 -13.95 9.47 -19.15
CA SER A 117 -14.09 10.61 -18.23
C SER A 117 -15.31 10.57 -17.28
N PRO A 118 -16.49 10.00 -17.64
CA PRO A 118 -17.62 9.91 -16.70
C PRO A 118 -17.36 9.00 -15.49
N SER A 119 -16.34 8.16 -15.55
CA SER A 119 -15.92 7.30 -14.43
C SER A 119 -14.86 7.93 -13.52
N PHE A 120 -14.47 9.18 -13.78
CA PHE A 120 -13.46 9.87 -12.99
C PHE A 120 -13.94 10.09 -11.55
N LEU A 121 -13.17 9.59 -10.59
CA LEU A 121 -13.33 9.86 -9.17
C LEU A 121 -12.07 10.51 -8.63
N GLN A 122 -12.24 11.66 -7.97
CA GLN A 122 -11.14 12.34 -7.32
C GLN A 122 -10.67 11.54 -6.10
N SER A 123 -9.39 11.19 -6.06
CA SER A 123 -8.76 10.49 -4.94
C SER A 123 -8.20 11.49 -3.94
N PHE A 124 -8.64 11.44 -2.68
CA PHE A 124 -8.04 12.24 -1.61
C PHE A 124 -7.00 11.41 -0.87
N GLU A 125 -5.75 11.87 -0.87
CA GLU A 125 -4.70 11.38 0.02
C GLU A 125 -4.44 12.44 1.07
N PHE A 126 -4.75 12.14 2.33
CA PHE A 126 -4.53 13.06 3.45
C PHE A 126 -3.09 12.92 3.94
N GLU A 127 -2.18 13.59 3.24
CA GLU A 127 -0.80 13.73 3.66
C GLU A 127 -0.53 15.22 3.91
N TYR A 128 0.10 15.55 5.04
CA TYR A 128 0.41 16.93 5.40
C TYR A 128 1.75 17.33 4.78
N TRP A 129 1.70 18.13 3.71
CA TRP A 129 2.88 18.70 3.04
C TRP A 129 2.94 20.20 3.31
N TRP A 130 4.02 20.66 3.96
CA TRP A 130 4.25 22.08 4.24
C TRP A 130 5.27 22.64 3.26
N GLY A 131 4.96 23.79 2.67
CA GLY A 131 5.86 24.48 1.74
C GLY A 131 7.10 25.08 2.43
N PRO A 132 8.27 25.11 1.77
CA PRO A 132 9.57 25.53 2.32
C PRO A 132 9.69 26.98 2.80
N LYS A 133 10.48 27.17 3.87
CA LYS A 133 11.04 28.45 4.32
C LYS A 133 12.56 28.32 4.35
N TYR A 134 13.19 28.64 3.23
CA TYR A 134 14.65 28.65 3.05
C TYR A 134 15.15 30.09 2.95
N ASP A 135 16.45 30.33 3.00
CA ASP A 135 17.02 31.63 2.63
C ASP A 135 16.60 31.97 1.20
N ASP A 136 15.97 33.11 0.98
CA ASP A 136 15.47 33.45 -0.36
C ASP A 136 16.61 33.93 -1.28
N ASP A 137 17.83 34.09 -0.76
CA ASP A 137 19.01 34.46 -1.53
C ASP A 137 19.68 33.26 -2.22
N ILE A 138 19.08 32.80 -3.33
CA ILE A 138 19.67 31.76 -4.20
C ILE A 138 21.10 32.12 -4.65
N SER A 139 21.40 33.41 -4.79
CA SER A 139 22.70 33.86 -5.30
C SER A 139 23.85 33.61 -4.31
N SER A 140 23.53 33.43 -3.03
CA SER A 140 24.47 33.15 -1.93
C SER A 140 24.80 31.68 -1.75
N ILE A 141 24.10 30.77 -2.45
CA ILE A 141 24.31 29.32 -2.30
C ILE A 141 25.70 28.93 -2.82
N GLU A 142 26.45 28.19 -2.00
CA GLU A 142 27.76 27.67 -2.38
C GLU A 142 27.67 26.69 -3.56
N VAL A 143 28.52 26.91 -4.56
CA VAL A 143 28.68 26.00 -5.70
C VAL A 143 29.32 24.70 -5.23
N GLY A 144 28.76 23.57 -5.66
CA GLY A 144 29.27 22.26 -5.29
C GLY A 144 28.16 21.23 -5.10
N LEU A 145 28.60 20.00 -4.85
CA LEU A 145 27.73 18.86 -4.60
C LEU A 145 27.49 18.70 -3.11
N THR A 146 26.22 18.72 -2.72
CA THR A 146 25.74 18.32 -1.39
C THR A 146 25.05 16.97 -1.49
N VAL A 147 25.38 16.05 -0.60
CA VAL A 147 24.79 14.71 -0.55
C VAL A 147 24.14 14.49 0.80
N TYR A 148 22.87 14.12 0.79
CA TYR A 148 22.16 13.66 1.97
C TYR A 148 21.77 12.20 1.81
N LYS A 149 22.13 11.38 2.80
CA LYS A 149 21.83 9.95 2.83
C LYS A 149 20.74 9.68 3.86
N ASN A 150 19.77 8.85 3.50
CA ASN A 150 18.75 8.39 4.42
C ASN A 150 19.35 7.37 5.41
N ASP A 151 18.78 7.31 6.60
CA ASP A 151 19.01 6.16 7.48
C ASP A 151 18.30 4.91 6.94
N GLU A 152 18.59 3.74 7.52
CA GLU A 152 18.05 2.46 7.07
C GLU A 152 16.51 2.41 7.09
N TYR A 153 15.87 3.07 8.06
CA TYR A 153 14.42 3.09 8.17
C TYR A 153 13.79 3.95 7.06
N GLU A 154 14.31 5.15 6.87
CA GLU A 154 13.82 6.09 5.87
C GLU A 154 14.09 5.59 4.46
N LYS A 155 15.23 4.93 4.27
CA LYS A 155 15.54 4.22 3.05
C LYS A 155 14.51 3.14 2.75
N LEU A 156 14.19 2.27 3.72
CA LEU A 156 13.17 1.23 3.57
C LEU A 156 11.78 1.83 3.29
N TYR A 157 11.42 2.90 3.99
CA TYR A 157 10.09 3.50 3.89
C TYR A 157 9.88 4.29 2.60
N HIS A 158 10.88 5.08 2.18
CA HIS A 158 10.78 5.96 1.02
C HIS A 158 11.36 5.36 -0.27
N ASN A 159 12.11 4.27 -0.17
CA ASN A 159 12.88 3.66 -1.26
C ASN A 159 13.77 4.69 -1.97
N ILE A 160 14.61 5.35 -1.17
CA ILE A 160 15.61 6.33 -1.59
C ILE A 160 16.86 6.08 -0.74
N ASP A 161 18.00 5.77 -1.37
CA ASP A 161 19.28 5.63 -0.67
C ASP A 161 19.82 7.01 -0.25
N ARG A 162 19.89 7.92 -1.23
CA ARG A 162 20.40 9.28 -1.03
C ARG A 162 19.79 10.26 -2.02
N THR A 163 19.90 11.54 -1.69
CA THR A 163 19.60 12.65 -2.60
C THR A 163 20.84 13.51 -2.79
N GLU A 164 21.16 13.77 -4.06
CA GLU A 164 22.32 14.55 -4.46
C GLU A 164 21.85 15.90 -5.03
N PHE A 165 22.38 17.00 -4.51
CA PHE A 165 22.05 18.38 -4.88
C PHE A 165 23.32 19.04 -5.41
N PHE A 166 23.28 19.57 -6.63
CA PHE A 166 24.44 20.15 -7.27
C PHE A 166 24.15 21.54 -7.81
N TRP A 167 24.85 22.53 -7.27
CA TRP A 167 24.87 23.88 -7.83
C TRP A 167 26.12 24.09 -8.68
N LYS A 168 25.92 24.69 -9.85
CA LYS A 168 26.97 25.20 -10.73
C LYS A 168 26.74 26.69 -10.93
N SER A 169 27.83 27.44 -11.07
CA SER A 169 27.77 28.85 -11.46
C SER A 169 28.50 29.04 -12.78
N ASN A 170 27.84 29.67 -13.74
CA ASN A 170 28.46 30.13 -14.99
C ASN A 170 28.08 31.60 -15.21
N ASN A 171 28.99 32.50 -14.87
CA ASN A 171 28.76 33.95 -14.89
C ASN A 171 27.49 34.35 -14.11
N GLU A 172 26.49 34.89 -14.82
CA GLU A 172 25.20 35.40 -14.31
C GLU A 172 24.17 34.29 -14.04
N LEU A 173 24.44 33.04 -14.51
CA LEU A 173 23.53 31.92 -14.37
C LEU A 173 23.98 30.95 -13.29
N HIS A 174 23.01 30.55 -12.46
CA HIS A 174 23.14 29.51 -11.46
C HIS A 174 22.32 28.31 -11.89
N GLU A 175 22.98 27.19 -12.13
CA GLU A 175 22.32 25.95 -12.53
C GLU A 175 22.21 25.03 -11.31
N PHE A 176 21.01 24.50 -11.11
CA PHE A 176 20.70 23.53 -10.09
C PHE A 176 20.40 22.19 -10.75
N GLU A 177 20.98 21.12 -10.22
CA GLU A 177 20.64 19.75 -10.54
C GLU A 177 20.36 18.98 -9.25
N LEU A 178 19.36 18.10 -9.28
CA LEU A 178 19.05 17.20 -8.17
C LEU A 178 18.75 15.82 -8.70
N GLU A 179 19.24 14.78 -8.02
CA GLU A 179 18.89 13.40 -8.31
C GLU A 179 18.58 12.62 -7.03
N GLU A 180 17.45 11.91 -7.03
CA GLU A 180 17.15 10.87 -6.05
C GLU A 180 17.78 9.55 -6.50
N VAL A 181 18.72 9.02 -5.72
CA VAL A 181 19.34 7.72 -6.02
C VAL A 181 18.64 6.63 -5.24
N LYS A 182 18.31 5.53 -5.92
CA LYS A 182 17.64 4.36 -5.35
C LYS A 182 18.52 3.14 -5.49
N ASP A 183 18.33 2.17 -4.62
CA ASP A 183 19.01 0.88 -4.67
C ASP A 183 18.06 -0.32 -4.81
N ASP A 184 16.76 -0.06 -4.95
CA ASP A 184 15.75 -1.03 -5.40
C ASP A 184 15.13 -0.63 -6.75
N PRO A 185 14.80 -1.62 -7.61
CA PRO A 185 14.17 -1.37 -8.90
C PRO A 185 12.74 -0.83 -8.73
N ALA A 186 12.25 -0.12 -9.74
CA ALA A 186 10.86 0.34 -9.76
C ALA A 186 9.91 -0.87 -9.87
N PRO A 187 8.90 -1.03 -8.99
CA PRO A 187 8.13 -2.27 -8.85
C PRO A 187 7.44 -2.80 -10.11
N THR A 188 7.15 -1.92 -11.08
CA THR A 188 6.44 -2.27 -12.33
C THR A 188 7.30 -2.16 -13.58
N LEU A 189 8.59 -1.85 -13.44
CA LEU A 189 9.52 -1.83 -14.55
C LEU A 189 10.45 -3.04 -14.44
N THR A 190 10.75 -3.69 -15.56
CA THR A 190 11.64 -4.85 -15.59
C THR A 190 13.08 -4.40 -15.34
N ASP A 191 13.65 -4.80 -14.20
CA ASP A 191 15.05 -4.57 -13.80
C ASP A 191 15.55 -3.13 -14.04
N THR A 192 14.66 -2.16 -13.82
CA THR A 192 14.92 -0.74 -14.09
C THR A 192 14.79 0.06 -12.82
N TYR A 193 15.83 0.83 -12.51
CA TYR A 193 15.87 1.73 -11.38
C TYR A 193 15.52 3.14 -11.87
N GLY A 194 14.41 3.68 -11.38
CA GLY A 194 13.92 5.00 -11.76
C GLY A 194 14.24 6.06 -10.73
N CYS A 195 15.21 6.92 -11.04
CA CYS A 195 15.67 8.03 -10.21
C CYS A 195 15.01 9.33 -10.67
N ARG A 196 14.29 10.03 -9.78
CA ARG A 196 13.75 11.36 -10.12
C ARG A 196 14.89 12.36 -10.22
N TYR A 197 14.83 13.20 -11.25
CA TYR A 197 15.84 14.20 -11.55
C TYR A 197 15.17 15.55 -11.78
N VAL A 198 15.79 16.60 -11.27
CA VAL A 198 15.39 18.00 -11.48
C VAL A 198 16.56 18.78 -12.04
N HIS A 199 16.27 19.68 -12.98
CA HIS A 199 17.20 20.69 -13.46
C HIS A 199 16.55 22.07 -13.40
N SER A 200 17.30 23.11 -13.03
CA SER A 200 16.82 24.49 -13.03
C SER A 200 17.92 25.48 -13.36
N ILE A 201 17.54 26.62 -13.94
CA ILE A 201 18.45 27.71 -14.25
C ILE A 201 17.89 28.99 -13.63
N TYR A 202 18.65 29.55 -12.70
CA TYR A 202 18.38 30.81 -12.03
C TYR A 202 19.22 31.93 -12.65
N ASN A 203 18.57 33.05 -12.96
CA ASN A 203 19.23 34.26 -13.44
C ASN A 203 19.40 35.23 -12.25
N LYS A 204 20.65 35.54 -11.91
CA LYS A 204 20.97 36.41 -10.76
C LYS A 204 20.43 37.83 -10.92
N ASP A 205 20.64 38.43 -12.08
CA ASP A 205 20.30 39.83 -12.33
C ASP A 205 18.80 40.07 -12.29
N LYS A 206 18.02 39.10 -12.75
CA LYS A 206 16.56 39.15 -12.75
C LYS A 206 15.94 38.56 -11.49
N SER A 207 16.74 37.88 -10.66
CA SER A 207 16.32 37.16 -9.47
C SER A 207 15.16 36.18 -9.70
N GLU A 208 15.15 35.49 -10.85
CA GLU A 208 14.07 34.58 -11.26
C GLU A 208 14.63 33.29 -11.87
N PHE A 209 13.87 32.19 -11.73
CA PHE A 209 14.15 30.98 -12.49
C PHE A 209 13.61 31.15 -13.90
N GLN A 210 14.48 30.97 -14.90
CA GLN A 210 14.11 31.09 -16.32
C GLN A 210 13.82 29.72 -16.96
N HIS A 211 14.21 28.64 -16.28
CA HIS A 211 14.04 27.27 -16.72
C HIS A 211 13.96 26.32 -15.53
N PHE A 212 13.02 25.38 -15.57
CA PHE A 212 12.85 24.30 -14.60
C PHE A 212 12.29 23.08 -15.32
N ASP A 213 12.95 21.94 -15.22
CA ASP A 213 12.45 20.68 -15.76
C ASP A 213 12.67 19.51 -14.80
N GLY A 214 11.87 18.48 -15.01
CA GLY A 214 11.96 17.23 -14.26
C GLY A 214 11.88 16.03 -15.18
N ALA A 215 12.59 14.98 -14.80
CA ALA A 215 12.77 13.78 -15.57
C ALA A 215 12.96 12.55 -14.68
N ILE A 216 12.84 11.37 -15.27
CA ILE A 216 13.34 10.12 -14.69
C ILE A 216 14.64 9.76 -15.39
N ARG A 217 15.69 9.52 -14.60
CA ARG A 217 16.91 8.83 -15.04
C ARG A 217 16.73 7.35 -14.72
N SER A 218 16.65 6.55 -15.77
CA SER A 218 16.51 5.09 -15.69
C SER A 218 17.86 4.43 -15.83
N TYR A 219 18.12 3.45 -14.96
CA TYR A 219 19.34 2.65 -14.95
C TYR A 219 19.00 1.16 -15.01
N SER A 220 19.78 0.37 -15.76
CA SER A 220 19.81 -1.09 -15.59
C SER A 220 20.51 -1.44 -14.29
N THR A 221 20.41 -2.70 -13.86
CA THR A 221 21.14 -3.21 -12.69
C THR A 221 22.63 -2.92 -12.75
N GLU A 222 23.28 -3.15 -13.89
CA GLU A 222 24.72 -2.92 -14.06
C GLU A 222 25.08 -1.44 -13.92
N LEU A 223 24.32 -0.56 -14.56
CA LEU A 223 24.53 0.88 -14.46
C LEU A 223 24.21 1.41 -13.06
N MET A 224 23.23 0.80 -12.37
CA MET A 224 22.88 1.21 -11.01
C MET A 224 23.98 0.85 -10.03
N ILE A 225 24.64 -0.30 -10.16
CA ILE A 225 25.81 -0.66 -9.34
C ILE A 225 26.89 0.42 -9.47
N GLU A 226 27.25 0.80 -10.71
CA GLU A 226 28.20 1.90 -10.93
C GLU A 226 27.70 3.24 -10.36
N ARG A 227 26.39 3.52 -10.49
CA ARG A 227 25.77 4.77 -10.03
C ARG A 227 25.76 4.88 -8.51
N LEU A 228 25.57 3.77 -7.81
CA LEU A 228 25.60 3.71 -6.34
C LEU A 228 26.99 4.04 -5.80
N ASP A 229 28.05 3.61 -6.50
CA ASP A 229 29.45 3.88 -6.13
C ASP A 229 29.99 5.24 -6.60
N SER A 230 29.21 5.98 -7.41
CA SER A 230 29.63 7.25 -8.00
C SER A 230 28.78 8.43 -7.53
N LYS A 231 29.33 9.64 -7.61
CA LYS A 231 28.55 10.89 -7.51
C LYS A 231 27.98 11.29 -8.87
N MET A 232 26.89 12.05 -8.92
CA MET A 232 26.31 12.55 -10.18
C MET A 232 27.31 13.36 -11.02
N THR A 233 28.26 14.03 -10.36
CA THR A 233 29.30 14.85 -10.99
C THR A 233 30.35 14.02 -11.73
N GLU A 234 30.50 12.75 -11.35
CA GLU A 234 31.52 11.83 -11.88
C GLU A 234 30.91 10.81 -12.84
N PHE A 235 29.67 10.39 -12.58
CA PHE A 235 28.99 9.33 -13.33
C PHE A 235 28.71 9.69 -14.79
N GLY A 236 28.43 10.98 -15.05
CA GLY A 236 28.13 11.49 -16.39
C GLY A 236 26.71 11.16 -16.88
N ARG A 237 26.50 11.28 -18.20
CA ARG A 237 25.18 11.11 -18.85
C ARG A 237 25.04 9.71 -19.47
N LYS A 238 24.96 8.68 -18.62
CA LYS A 238 24.82 7.27 -19.07
C LYS A 238 23.40 6.70 -18.93
N SER A 239 22.51 7.36 -18.19
CA SER A 239 21.14 6.90 -17.98
C SER A 239 20.27 7.06 -19.22
N ASP A 240 19.23 6.22 -19.32
CA ASP A 240 18.10 6.50 -20.18
C ASP A 240 17.25 7.61 -19.54
N TYR A 241 17.05 8.72 -20.28
CA TYR A 241 16.55 9.97 -19.72
C TYR A 241 15.16 10.28 -20.27
N THR A 242 14.14 10.17 -19.41
CA THR A 242 12.75 10.47 -19.75
C THR A 242 12.31 11.79 -19.12
N LYS A 243 12.34 12.87 -19.89
CA LYS A 243 11.79 14.17 -19.46
C LYS A 243 10.27 14.09 -19.30
N LEU A 244 9.74 14.66 -18.23
CA LEU A 244 8.32 14.59 -17.89
C LEU A 244 7.60 15.93 -17.99
N PHE A 245 8.24 17.02 -17.57
CA PHE A 245 7.67 18.35 -17.67
C PHE A 245 8.77 19.38 -17.89
N ARG A 246 8.38 20.59 -18.29
CA ARG A 246 9.26 21.73 -18.42
C ARG A 246 8.48 23.01 -18.15
N VAL A 247 9.11 23.95 -17.45
CA VAL A 247 8.61 25.28 -17.17
C VAL A 247 9.67 26.26 -17.64
N ASP A 248 9.32 27.09 -18.62
CA ASP A 248 10.16 28.15 -19.15
C ASP A 248 9.55 29.52 -18.82
N GLY A 249 10.36 30.57 -18.72
CA GLY A 249 9.89 31.92 -18.43
C GLY A 249 10.01 32.31 -16.95
N LYS A 250 9.27 33.31 -16.50
CA LYS A 250 9.48 33.95 -15.18
C LYS A 250 8.87 33.16 -14.03
N LEU A 251 9.61 32.17 -13.53
CA LEU A 251 9.18 31.37 -12.38
C LEU A 251 9.71 31.99 -11.07
N SER A 252 8.79 32.40 -10.19
CA SER A 252 9.15 32.93 -8.88
C SER A 252 9.80 31.86 -8.01
N LEU A 253 10.68 32.29 -7.10
CA LEU A 253 11.34 31.41 -6.14
C LEU A 253 10.35 30.55 -5.34
N SER A 254 9.25 31.15 -4.87
CA SER A 254 8.21 30.44 -4.12
C SER A 254 7.55 29.32 -4.93
N SER A 255 7.19 29.59 -6.20
CA SER A 255 6.63 28.58 -7.09
C SER A 255 7.65 27.50 -7.43
N TRP A 256 8.91 27.86 -7.66
CA TRP A 256 9.98 26.88 -7.89
C TRP A 256 10.15 25.95 -6.68
N LYS A 257 10.27 26.50 -5.46
CA LYS A 257 10.42 25.70 -4.23
C LYS A 257 9.22 24.77 -3.99
N SER A 258 8.00 25.27 -4.26
CA SER A 258 6.76 24.48 -4.16
C SER A 258 6.76 23.33 -5.16
N LEU A 259 7.03 23.61 -6.44
CA LEU A 259 7.09 22.60 -7.49
C LEU A 259 8.16 21.53 -7.23
N VAL A 260 9.36 21.91 -6.78
CA VAL A 260 10.42 20.95 -6.43
C VAL A 260 9.96 20.04 -5.29
N THR A 261 9.41 20.62 -4.22
CA THR A 261 8.87 19.87 -3.08
C THR A 261 7.76 18.91 -3.49
N ASN A 262 6.82 19.37 -4.32
CA ASN A 262 5.66 18.59 -4.75
C ASN A 262 6.05 17.51 -5.79
N TYR A 263 7.00 17.78 -6.68
CA TYR A 263 7.49 16.78 -7.62
C TYR A 263 8.23 15.65 -6.90
N LEU A 264 9.03 16.01 -5.89
CA LEU A 264 9.83 15.11 -5.06
C LEU A 264 9.07 14.64 -3.81
N GLN A 265 7.73 14.72 -3.85
CA GLN A 265 6.86 14.20 -2.81
C GLN A 265 7.29 12.78 -2.41
N GLY A 266 7.44 12.54 -1.12
CA GLY A 266 7.92 11.29 -0.55
C GLY A 266 9.42 11.26 -0.27
N ASN A 267 10.17 12.33 -0.51
CA ASN A 267 11.59 12.40 -0.18
C ASN A 267 11.85 13.25 1.07
N PRO A 268 12.30 12.64 2.17
CA PRO A 268 12.55 13.35 3.42
C PRO A 268 13.71 14.36 3.34
N GLU A 269 14.70 14.15 2.47
CA GLU A 269 15.90 15.00 2.44
C GLU A 269 15.65 16.35 1.76
N ILE A 270 14.56 16.48 1.01
CA ILE A 270 14.07 17.77 0.49
C ILE A 270 13.71 18.70 1.64
N TYR A 271 13.13 18.17 2.71
CA TYR A 271 12.81 18.96 3.89
C TYR A 271 14.06 19.48 4.56
N LYS A 272 15.04 18.59 4.76
CA LYS A 272 16.32 18.95 5.36
C LYS A 272 17.05 20.01 4.53
N TYR A 273 17.08 19.83 3.21
CA TYR A 273 17.74 20.76 2.28
C TYR A 273 17.11 22.15 2.32
N PHE A 274 15.77 22.24 2.32
CA PHE A 274 15.05 23.51 2.40
C PHE A 274 14.77 23.99 3.84
N ASN A 275 15.43 23.41 4.84
CA ASN A 275 15.28 23.73 6.26
C ASN A 275 13.82 23.72 6.75
N LEU A 276 13.07 22.72 6.30
CA LEU A 276 11.69 22.44 6.67
C LEU A 276 11.58 21.46 7.84
N PRO A 277 10.53 21.56 8.67
CA PRO A 277 10.17 20.47 9.58
C PRO A 277 9.82 19.22 8.77
N LYS A 278 10.61 18.17 9.00
CA LYS A 278 10.38 16.83 8.45
C LYS A 278 9.04 16.28 8.96
N PRO A 279 8.19 15.67 8.12
CA PRO A 279 7.00 14.97 8.59
C PRO A 279 7.40 13.91 9.62
N SER A 280 6.75 13.89 10.78
CA SER A 280 7.03 12.89 11.81
C SER A 280 6.51 11.52 11.36
N VAL A 281 7.40 10.69 10.82
CA VAL A 281 7.11 9.27 10.73
C VAL A 281 7.29 8.71 12.14
N LYS A 282 6.20 8.27 12.78
CA LYS A 282 6.29 7.64 14.10
C LYS A 282 7.11 6.37 13.97
N HIS A 283 8.38 6.46 14.34
CA HIS A 283 9.20 5.29 14.63
C HIS A 283 8.57 4.55 15.80
N VAL A 284 7.79 3.51 15.52
CA VAL A 284 7.58 2.45 16.48
C VAL A 284 8.83 1.58 16.34
N GLN A 285 9.88 1.91 17.10
CA GLN A 285 11.01 0.99 17.18
C GLN A 285 10.45 -0.33 17.73
N PRO A 286 10.59 -1.46 17.02
CA PRO A 286 10.41 -2.75 17.66
C PRO A 286 11.45 -2.78 18.77
N GLU A 287 11.04 -2.89 20.03
CA GLU A 287 11.98 -3.27 21.07
C GLU A 287 12.60 -4.60 20.62
N GLU A 288 13.90 -4.62 20.35
CA GLU A 288 14.67 -5.85 20.17
C GLU A 288 14.77 -6.55 21.53
N ASN A 289 13.66 -7.14 21.96
CA ASN A 289 13.65 -8.04 23.09
C ASN A 289 14.34 -9.35 22.67
N GLU A 290 15.17 -9.92 23.54
CA GLU A 290 15.74 -11.25 23.32
C GLU A 290 14.62 -12.24 23.05
N LYS A 291 14.56 -12.75 21.81
CA LYS A 291 13.58 -13.76 21.42
C LYS A 291 13.83 -15.03 22.24
N SER A 292 12.83 -15.44 23.00
CA SER A 292 12.75 -16.74 23.65
C SER A 292 12.92 -17.88 22.63
N PRO A 293 13.32 -19.09 23.07
CA PRO A 293 13.40 -20.25 22.20
C PRO A 293 12.09 -20.57 21.46
N LEU A 294 10.93 -20.25 22.05
CA LEU A 294 9.61 -20.45 21.46
C LEU A 294 9.33 -19.48 20.31
N GLU A 295 9.81 -18.23 20.41
CA GLU A 295 9.64 -17.19 19.38
C GLU A 295 10.36 -17.52 18.06
N LYS A 296 11.21 -18.56 18.04
CA LYS A 296 11.75 -19.13 16.79
C LYS A 296 10.72 -19.89 15.97
N TYR A 297 9.73 -20.48 16.65
CA TYR A 297 8.70 -21.33 16.04
C TYR A 297 7.37 -20.59 15.91
N ILE A 298 7.14 -19.63 16.80
CA ILE A 298 5.93 -18.80 16.87
C ILE A 298 6.38 -17.38 17.18
N PRO A 299 6.75 -16.58 16.17
CA PRO A 299 7.34 -15.26 16.35
C PRO A 299 6.31 -14.20 16.74
N TYR A 300 5.18 -14.61 17.28
CA TYR A 300 4.06 -13.74 17.62
C TYR A 300 4.06 -13.54 19.13
N SER A 301 3.88 -12.30 19.56
CA SER A 301 3.63 -11.99 20.96
C SER A 301 2.40 -11.09 21.04
N ILE A 302 1.38 -11.59 21.74
CA ILE A 302 0.22 -10.82 22.18
C ILE A 302 0.08 -11.13 23.66
N SER A 303 0.41 -10.16 24.49
CA SER A 303 0.32 -10.33 25.94
C SER A 303 -1.02 -9.84 26.45
N LYS A 304 -1.35 -10.27 27.67
CA LYS A 304 -2.47 -9.73 28.44
C LYS A 304 -2.44 -8.19 28.45
N ASN A 305 -3.58 -7.58 28.15
CA ASN A 305 -3.80 -6.13 28.09
C ASN A 305 -3.16 -5.44 26.87
N ASP A 306 -2.73 -6.16 25.83
CA ASP A 306 -2.28 -5.53 24.57
C ASP A 306 -3.45 -5.12 23.66
N GLY A 307 -4.68 -5.46 24.06
CA GLY A 307 -5.90 -5.29 23.29
C GLY A 307 -6.04 -6.30 22.15
N ILE A 308 -7.14 -6.18 21.41
CA ILE A 308 -7.41 -7.02 20.24
C ILE A 308 -6.79 -6.44 18.97
N ARG A 309 -6.65 -7.27 17.95
CA ARG A 309 -6.43 -6.89 16.54
C ARG A 309 -7.65 -7.28 15.73
N LEU A 310 -8.16 -6.35 14.93
CA LEU A 310 -9.36 -6.56 14.11
C LEU A 310 -9.03 -6.27 12.65
N LEU A 311 -9.32 -7.23 11.78
CA LEU A 311 -9.19 -7.11 10.33
C LEU A 311 -10.56 -7.34 9.68
N VAL A 312 -10.94 -6.47 8.75
CA VAL A 312 -12.07 -6.70 7.84
C VAL A 312 -11.56 -6.76 6.42
N SER A 313 -11.92 -7.83 5.71
CA SER A 313 -11.56 -8.00 4.30
C SER A 313 -12.79 -8.31 3.44
N TYR A 314 -12.74 -7.85 2.19
CA TYR A 314 -13.79 -8.01 1.20
C TYR A 314 -13.29 -8.89 0.07
N HIS A 315 -14.03 -9.94 -0.24
CA HIS A 315 -13.68 -10.92 -1.26
C HIS A 315 -14.79 -11.04 -2.30
N PRO A 316 -14.48 -11.47 -3.53
CA PRO A 316 -15.51 -11.92 -4.45
C PRO A 316 -16.37 -12.99 -3.78
N LYS A 317 -17.69 -12.85 -3.90
CA LYS A 317 -18.64 -13.85 -3.41
C LYS A 317 -18.31 -15.22 -4.00
N LYS A 318 -18.29 -16.25 -3.15
CA LYS A 318 -18.09 -17.65 -3.55
C LYS A 318 -19.42 -18.40 -3.53
N ASP A 319 -19.47 -19.53 -4.23
CA ASP A 319 -20.56 -20.47 -4.06
C ASP A 319 -20.29 -21.33 -2.81
N HIS A 320 -21.13 -21.17 -1.80
CA HIS A 320 -21.03 -21.86 -0.51
C HIS A 320 -22.01 -23.05 -0.42
N GLY A 321 -22.76 -23.33 -1.48
CA GLY A 321 -23.80 -24.36 -1.50
C GLY A 321 -24.93 -24.09 -0.50
N SER A 322 -25.58 -25.15 -0.02
CA SER A 322 -26.75 -25.08 0.89
C SER A 322 -26.39 -25.10 2.38
N LYS A 323 -25.10 -24.91 2.73
CA LYS A 323 -24.63 -25.05 4.11
C LYS A 323 -24.95 -23.80 4.91
N LYS A 324 -25.54 -23.95 6.10
CA LYS A 324 -25.91 -22.81 6.96
C LYS A 324 -24.73 -22.21 7.73
N ARG A 325 -24.00 -23.05 8.47
CA ARG A 325 -22.81 -22.67 9.24
C ARG A 325 -21.74 -23.74 9.09
N TYR A 326 -20.60 -23.41 8.48
CA TYR A 326 -19.54 -24.37 8.21
C TYR A 326 -18.15 -23.73 8.19
N VAL A 327 -17.12 -24.55 8.38
CA VAL A 327 -15.73 -24.13 8.25
C VAL A 327 -15.36 -24.04 6.77
N SER A 328 -15.05 -22.83 6.29
CA SER A 328 -14.87 -22.53 4.86
C SER A 328 -13.41 -22.45 4.40
N ILE A 329 -12.49 -22.21 5.34
CA ILE A 329 -11.05 -22.06 5.05
C ILE A 329 -10.29 -22.90 6.09
N PRO A 330 -10.08 -24.21 5.82
CA PRO A 330 -9.14 -24.99 6.61
C PRO A 330 -7.70 -24.51 6.36
N ASP A 331 -6.82 -24.82 7.30
CA ASP A 331 -5.38 -24.69 7.10
C ASP A 331 -4.87 -25.80 6.17
N VAL A 332 -3.65 -25.66 5.65
CA VAL A 332 -3.00 -26.68 4.82
C VAL A 332 -1.65 -27.04 5.42
N ILE A 333 -1.52 -28.31 5.81
CA ILE A 333 -0.29 -28.85 6.39
C ILE A 333 0.35 -29.87 5.44
N ILE A 334 1.67 -30.06 5.56
CA ILE A 334 2.39 -31.12 4.85
C ILE A 334 2.74 -32.18 5.89
N LEU A 335 2.35 -33.44 5.63
CA LEU A 335 2.67 -34.57 6.50
C LEU A 335 3.90 -35.35 5.98
N GLU A 336 4.33 -36.37 6.73
CA GLU A 336 5.47 -37.24 6.39
C GLU A 336 5.39 -37.87 4.99
N ASP A 337 4.19 -37.98 4.42
CA ASP A 337 3.97 -38.48 3.05
C ASP A 337 4.30 -37.45 1.96
N GLY A 338 4.73 -36.24 2.35
CA GLY A 338 5.05 -35.12 1.46
C GLY A 338 3.84 -34.51 0.78
N LYS A 339 2.61 -34.88 1.16
CA LYS A 339 1.38 -34.36 0.56
C LYS A 339 0.78 -33.26 1.40
N HIS A 340 0.04 -32.38 0.72
CA HIS A 340 -0.79 -31.37 1.36
C HIS A 340 -2.08 -32.00 1.87
N HIS A 341 -2.42 -31.72 3.13
CA HIS A 341 -3.66 -32.15 3.78
C HIS A 341 -4.36 -30.92 4.36
N ASP A 342 -5.68 -30.85 4.18
CA ASP A 342 -6.49 -29.86 4.86
C ASP A 342 -6.47 -30.16 6.36
N ALA A 343 -6.31 -29.13 7.18
CA ALA A 343 -6.24 -29.24 8.62
C ALA A 343 -7.12 -28.22 9.33
N ILE A 344 -7.61 -28.60 10.50
CA ILE A 344 -8.26 -27.69 11.43
C ILE A 344 -7.66 -27.90 12.81
N GLU A 345 -7.51 -26.82 13.58
CA GLU A 345 -7.08 -26.98 14.95
C GLU A 345 -8.17 -27.67 15.77
N TYR A 346 -7.78 -28.63 16.59
CA TYR A 346 -8.66 -29.45 17.41
C TYR A 346 -9.57 -28.60 18.31
N PHE A 347 -9.10 -27.42 18.71
CA PHE A 347 -9.88 -26.44 19.48
C PHE A 347 -11.20 -26.04 18.78
N THR A 348 -11.28 -26.11 17.45
CA THR A 348 -12.52 -25.89 16.67
C THR A 348 -13.66 -26.81 17.11
N VAL A 349 -13.34 -27.99 17.65
CA VAL A 349 -14.34 -28.91 18.23
C VAL A 349 -15.03 -28.31 19.45
N GLU A 350 -14.36 -27.46 20.22
CA GLU A 350 -14.98 -26.76 21.36
C GLU A 350 -16.01 -25.74 20.88
N ILE A 351 -15.75 -25.04 19.77
CA ILE A 351 -16.73 -24.14 19.12
C ILE A 351 -17.98 -24.92 18.71
N LYS A 352 -17.79 -26.09 18.07
CA LYS A 352 -18.90 -26.97 17.70
C LYS A 352 -19.70 -27.42 18.92
N LYS A 353 -19.04 -27.82 20.01
CA LYS A 353 -19.71 -28.23 21.26
C LYS A 353 -20.50 -27.07 21.89
N ALA A 354 -19.94 -25.86 21.89
CA ALA A 354 -20.61 -24.67 22.40
C ALA A 354 -21.86 -24.33 21.58
N LEU A 355 -21.77 -24.35 20.24
CA LEU A 355 -22.92 -24.19 19.37
C LEU A 355 -23.99 -25.27 19.60
N ASN A 356 -23.60 -26.54 19.73
CA ASN A 356 -24.53 -27.63 20.04
C ASN A 356 -25.31 -27.39 21.34
N ARG A 357 -24.69 -26.77 22.36
CA ARG A 357 -25.39 -26.41 23.61
C ARG A 357 -26.42 -25.30 23.42
N LEU A 358 -26.24 -24.46 22.40
CA LEU A 358 -27.18 -23.41 22.00
C LEU A 358 -28.27 -23.91 21.06
N GLY A 359 -28.33 -25.23 20.78
CA GLY A 359 -29.28 -25.82 19.82
C GLY A 359 -28.88 -25.66 18.36
N GLU A 360 -27.63 -25.24 18.12
CA GLU A 360 -27.08 -24.92 16.81
C GLU A 360 -26.07 -25.99 16.36
N ASN A 361 -25.64 -25.95 15.09
CA ASN A 361 -24.60 -26.87 14.59
C ASN A 361 -23.49 -26.11 13.83
N LEU A 362 -22.31 -26.71 13.81
CA LEU A 362 -21.18 -26.32 12.95
C LEU A 362 -20.77 -27.53 12.11
N GLU A 363 -20.88 -27.39 10.80
CA GLU A 363 -20.37 -28.40 9.87
C GLU A 363 -18.85 -28.28 9.74
N LEU A 364 -18.15 -29.35 10.11
CA LEU A 364 -16.70 -29.46 9.95
C LEU A 364 -16.41 -30.17 8.62
N PRO A 365 -15.36 -29.78 7.88
CA PRO A 365 -14.95 -30.43 6.65
C PRO A 365 -14.61 -31.91 6.89
N GLN A 366 -14.99 -32.76 5.94
CA GLN A 366 -14.66 -34.18 5.97
C GLN A 366 -13.22 -34.40 5.52
N GLY A 367 -12.52 -35.35 6.14
CA GLY A 367 -11.16 -35.72 5.74
C GLY A 367 -10.07 -34.76 6.21
N CYS A 368 -10.39 -33.73 7.01
CA CYS A 368 -9.39 -32.85 7.59
C CYS A 368 -8.61 -33.52 8.73
N VAL A 369 -7.33 -33.21 8.80
CA VAL A 369 -6.46 -33.55 9.93
C VAL A 369 -6.75 -32.61 11.09
N HIS A 370 -6.85 -33.14 12.30
CA HIS A 370 -7.00 -32.33 13.50
C HIS A 370 -5.63 -32.08 14.13
N THR A 371 -5.25 -30.82 14.28
CA THR A 371 -3.95 -30.43 14.85
C THR A 371 -4.10 -29.89 16.27
N PHE A 372 -3.16 -30.21 17.16
CA PHE A 372 -3.10 -29.63 18.50
C PHE A 372 -1.66 -29.19 18.77
N PRO A 373 -1.30 -27.93 18.43
CA PRO A 373 0.08 -27.45 18.52
C PRO A 373 0.62 -27.34 19.96
N GLY A 374 -0.26 -27.10 20.94
CA GLY A 374 0.10 -27.05 22.36
C GLY A 374 0.91 -25.81 22.76
N ASP A 375 0.76 -24.72 22.02
CA ASP A 375 1.63 -23.53 22.10
C ASP A 375 0.92 -22.25 22.57
N TYR A 376 -0.29 -22.39 23.10
CA TYR A 376 -1.20 -21.32 23.52
C TYR A 376 -1.73 -20.41 22.40
N TYR A 377 -1.26 -20.54 21.17
CA TYR A 377 -1.83 -19.84 20.02
C TYR A 377 -2.86 -20.75 19.36
N VAL A 378 -4.08 -20.25 19.18
CA VAL A 378 -5.17 -21.05 18.60
C VAL A 378 -5.70 -20.37 17.36
N ASN A 379 -5.67 -21.05 16.23
CA ASN A 379 -6.37 -20.63 15.01
C ASN A 379 -7.71 -21.36 14.90
N ILE A 380 -8.79 -20.66 15.23
CA ILE A 380 -10.15 -21.08 14.88
C ILE A 380 -10.34 -20.72 13.40
N PRO A 381 -10.59 -21.69 12.52
CA PRO A 381 -10.68 -21.46 11.09
C PRO A 381 -11.89 -20.59 10.75
N CYS A 382 -11.93 -20.05 9.53
CA CYS A 382 -13.03 -19.20 9.10
C CYS A 382 -14.36 -19.96 9.13
N ILE A 383 -15.33 -19.41 9.87
CA ILE A 383 -16.70 -19.92 9.94
C ILE A 383 -17.57 -19.03 9.04
N TYR A 384 -18.10 -19.62 7.97
CA TYR A 384 -19.04 -18.96 7.08
C TYR A 384 -20.48 -19.13 7.58
N HIS A 385 -21.28 -18.07 7.43
CA HIS A 385 -22.69 -18.00 7.78
C HIS A 385 -23.50 -17.68 6.51
N SER A 386 -24.45 -18.54 6.19
CA SER A 386 -25.28 -18.42 4.99
C SER A 386 -26.18 -17.19 5.02
N THR A 387 -26.64 -16.78 3.83
CA THR A 387 -27.58 -15.68 3.66
C THR A 387 -28.93 -15.90 4.36
N GLU A 388 -29.35 -17.15 4.55
CA GLU A 388 -30.56 -17.48 5.31
C GLU A 388 -30.29 -17.23 6.81
N ASP A 389 -30.94 -16.22 7.38
CA ASP A 389 -30.85 -15.88 8.81
C ASP A 389 -29.43 -15.50 9.29
N THR A 390 -28.67 -14.84 8.40
CA THR A 390 -27.25 -14.48 8.63
C THR A 390 -26.98 -13.84 10.00
N GLN A 391 -27.81 -12.89 10.42
CA GLN A 391 -27.62 -12.15 11.67
C GLN A 391 -27.66 -13.09 12.88
N ASN A 392 -28.73 -13.90 12.98
CA ASN A 392 -28.87 -14.87 14.07
C ASN A 392 -27.74 -15.92 14.03
N LEU A 393 -27.34 -16.37 12.83
CA LEU A 393 -26.25 -17.32 12.69
C LEU A 393 -24.92 -16.76 13.25
N VAL A 394 -24.60 -15.49 12.94
CA VAL A 394 -23.43 -14.78 13.47
C VAL A 394 -23.54 -14.57 14.97
N ASP A 395 -24.71 -14.12 15.46
CA ASP A 395 -24.95 -13.88 16.89
C ASP A 395 -24.77 -15.15 17.72
N LYS A 396 -25.26 -16.29 17.23
CA LYS A 396 -25.08 -17.59 17.88
C LYS A 396 -23.63 -18.06 17.89
N THR A 397 -22.86 -17.76 16.84
CA THR A 397 -21.41 -18.04 16.83
C THR A 397 -20.66 -17.15 17.82
N MET A 398 -21.04 -15.87 17.93
CA MET A 398 -20.51 -14.94 18.94
C MET A 398 -20.84 -15.39 20.36
N GLU A 399 -22.07 -15.86 20.60
CA GLU A 399 -22.50 -16.42 21.88
C GLU A 399 -21.65 -17.65 22.26
N ALA A 400 -21.42 -18.56 21.32
CA ALA A 400 -20.56 -19.74 21.52
C ALA A 400 -19.09 -19.35 21.81
N LEU A 401 -18.54 -18.37 21.09
CA LEU A 401 -17.21 -17.82 21.34
C LEU A 401 -17.12 -17.22 22.74
N ASN A 402 -18.12 -16.41 23.15
CA ASN A 402 -18.18 -15.80 24.47
C ASN A 402 -18.22 -16.86 25.58
N MET A 403 -18.99 -17.94 25.43
CA MET A 403 -19.01 -19.05 26.39
C MET A 403 -17.62 -19.67 26.59
N ILE A 404 -16.87 -19.85 25.50
CA ILE A 404 -15.54 -20.47 25.53
C ILE A 404 -14.51 -19.52 26.12
N VAL A 405 -14.45 -18.28 25.61
CA VAL A 405 -13.50 -17.26 26.06
C VAL A 405 -13.71 -16.95 27.54
N LYS A 406 -14.96 -16.81 27.98
CA LYS A 406 -15.28 -16.63 29.39
C LYS A 406 -14.80 -17.80 30.25
N CYS A 407 -14.99 -19.03 29.79
CA CYS A 407 -14.54 -20.22 30.52
C CYS A 407 -13.00 -20.30 30.62
N LEU A 408 -12.29 -19.94 29.55
CA LEU A 408 -10.83 -19.85 29.55
C LEU A 408 -10.37 -18.74 30.51
N HIS A 409 -10.95 -17.54 30.42
CA HIS A 409 -10.63 -16.41 31.29
C HIS A 409 -10.85 -16.74 32.77
N GLU A 410 -11.99 -17.35 33.14
CA GLU A 410 -12.28 -17.77 34.53
C GLU A 410 -11.30 -18.81 35.07
N ARG A 411 -10.60 -19.53 34.20
CA ARG A 411 -9.56 -20.51 34.55
C ARG A 411 -8.15 -19.93 34.58
N ASN A 412 -7.99 -18.63 34.29
CA ASN A 412 -6.69 -17.96 34.12
C ASN A 412 -5.81 -18.65 33.07
N ASN A 413 -6.43 -19.04 31.96
CA ASN A 413 -5.74 -19.52 30.78
C ASN A 413 -4.99 -18.37 30.08
N GLU A 414 -3.95 -18.68 29.30
CA GLU A 414 -3.06 -17.68 28.66
C GLU A 414 -3.15 -17.75 27.12
N GLU A 415 -4.17 -18.44 26.61
CA GLU A 415 -4.35 -18.64 25.17
C GLU A 415 -4.58 -17.31 24.44
N VAL A 416 -3.97 -17.21 23.26
CA VAL A 416 -4.23 -16.18 22.27
C VAL A 416 -5.03 -16.81 21.14
N LEU A 417 -6.24 -16.32 20.92
CA LEU A 417 -7.16 -16.90 19.92
C LEU A 417 -7.22 -16.01 18.69
N SER A 418 -7.20 -16.63 17.51
CA SER A 418 -7.63 -16.05 16.25
C SER A 418 -8.93 -16.72 15.80
N PHE A 419 -9.94 -15.93 15.43
CA PHE A 419 -11.14 -16.44 14.77
C PHE A 419 -11.61 -15.51 13.67
N THR A 420 -12.26 -16.09 12.65
CA THR A 420 -12.84 -15.33 11.54
C THR A 420 -14.30 -15.73 11.34
N LEU A 421 -15.17 -14.72 11.27
CA LEU A 421 -16.57 -14.87 10.86
C LEU A 421 -16.73 -14.34 9.44
N ALA A 422 -17.43 -15.08 8.59
CA ALA A 422 -17.69 -14.67 7.22
C ALA A 422 -19.16 -14.77 6.85
N TRP A 423 -19.61 -13.89 5.96
CA TRP A 423 -20.95 -13.90 5.37
C TRP A 423 -20.99 -13.05 4.10
N ASP A 424 -22.04 -13.20 3.31
CA ASP A 424 -22.22 -12.39 2.09
C ASP A 424 -22.93 -11.07 2.38
N VAL A 425 -22.42 -10.01 1.75
CA VAL A 425 -23.09 -8.71 1.63
C VAL A 425 -23.05 -8.29 0.17
N GLU A 426 -24.23 -8.21 -0.45
CA GLU A 426 -24.37 -7.89 -1.87
C GLU A 426 -23.60 -8.89 -2.75
N ASP A 427 -22.61 -8.42 -3.52
CA ASP A 427 -21.76 -9.21 -4.41
C ASP A 427 -20.40 -9.60 -3.79
N LYS A 428 -20.24 -9.41 -2.47
CA LYS A 428 -18.99 -9.67 -1.74
C LYS A 428 -19.20 -10.64 -0.58
N GLU A 429 -18.17 -11.44 -0.31
CA GLU A 429 -18.01 -12.13 0.97
C GLU A 429 -17.19 -11.21 1.89
N ILE A 430 -17.76 -10.84 3.04
CA ILE A 430 -17.05 -10.10 4.09
C ILE A 430 -16.46 -11.10 5.07
N ARG A 431 -15.22 -10.86 5.51
CA ARG A 431 -14.58 -11.59 6.60
C ARG A 431 -14.21 -10.63 7.71
N VAL A 432 -14.68 -10.88 8.93
CA VAL A 432 -14.28 -10.17 10.14
C VAL A 432 -13.42 -11.11 10.97
N CYS A 433 -12.14 -10.78 11.08
CA CYS A 433 -11.16 -11.54 11.83
C CYS A 433 -10.76 -10.78 13.09
N VAL A 434 -10.68 -11.50 14.21
CA VAL A 434 -10.28 -10.96 15.50
C VAL A 434 -9.18 -11.84 16.09
N ILE A 435 -8.12 -11.20 16.59
CA ILE A 435 -7.08 -11.84 17.38
C ILE A 435 -6.94 -11.14 18.72
N GLY A 436 -6.75 -11.88 19.79
CA GLY A 436 -6.36 -11.30 21.08
C GLY A 436 -5.99 -12.36 22.12
N HIS A 437 -5.33 -11.93 23.18
CA HIS A 437 -5.21 -12.72 24.40
C HIS A 437 -6.59 -12.93 25.02
N VAL A 438 -6.82 -14.06 25.70
CA VAL A 438 -8.13 -14.42 26.25
C VAL A 438 -8.73 -13.33 27.18
N GLU A 439 -7.89 -12.63 27.94
CA GLU A 439 -8.32 -11.48 28.76
C GLU A 439 -8.94 -10.35 27.93
N ASP A 440 -8.24 -9.94 26.86
CA ASP A 440 -8.65 -8.85 25.99
C ASP A 440 -9.88 -9.26 25.16
N LEU A 441 -9.93 -10.52 24.71
CA LEU A 441 -11.09 -11.08 24.03
C LEU A 441 -12.32 -11.16 24.93
N ASN A 442 -12.17 -11.54 26.20
CA ASN A 442 -13.28 -11.56 27.16
C ASN A 442 -13.84 -10.15 27.37
N THR A 443 -12.95 -9.17 27.56
CA THR A 443 -13.34 -7.76 27.70
C THR A 443 -14.07 -7.25 26.45
N TRP A 444 -13.56 -7.58 25.27
CA TRP A 444 -14.16 -7.16 24.00
C TRP A 444 -15.51 -7.85 23.74
N LEU A 445 -15.63 -9.16 23.96
CA LEU A 445 -16.88 -9.91 23.79
C LEU A 445 -17.98 -9.44 24.75
N GLN A 446 -17.62 -8.93 25.93
CA GLN A 446 -18.58 -8.32 26.84
C GLN A 446 -19.00 -6.91 26.43
N SER A 447 -18.17 -6.18 25.67
CA SER A 447 -18.49 -4.83 25.18
C SER A 447 -19.22 -4.83 23.84
N THR A 448 -19.08 -5.87 23.03
CA THR A 448 -19.76 -6.02 21.74
C THR A 448 -20.92 -7.02 21.84
N GLU A 449 -22.15 -6.52 21.85
CA GLU A 449 -23.34 -7.40 21.90
C GLU A 449 -23.51 -8.25 20.64
N SER A 450 -23.25 -7.66 19.46
CA SER A 450 -23.44 -8.31 18.16
C SER A 450 -22.57 -7.65 17.09
N ILE A 451 -22.26 -8.39 16.02
CA ILE A 451 -21.64 -7.86 14.80
C ILE A 451 -22.74 -7.72 13.75
N PRO A 452 -23.10 -6.50 13.32
CA PRO A 452 -24.15 -6.32 12.33
C PRO A 452 -23.74 -6.88 10.97
N THR A 453 -24.64 -7.64 10.35
CA THR A 453 -24.40 -8.27 9.05
C THR A 453 -24.82 -7.38 7.87
N GLU A 454 -25.68 -6.39 8.11
CA GLU A 454 -26.08 -5.39 7.12
C GLU A 454 -24.99 -4.31 6.95
N ARG A 455 -24.75 -3.90 5.70
CA ARG A 455 -23.63 -3.03 5.29
C ARG A 455 -23.56 -1.70 6.05
N THR A 456 -24.68 -1.01 6.18
CA THR A 456 -24.76 0.32 6.78
C THR A 456 -24.52 0.26 8.29
N LEU A 457 -25.11 -0.72 8.97
CA LEU A 457 -24.90 -0.98 10.38
C LEU A 457 -23.48 -1.48 10.66
N LEU A 458 -22.95 -2.37 9.82
CA LEU A 458 -21.57 -2.86 9.92
C LEU A 458 -20.59 -1.68 9.83
N LYS A 459 -20.79 -0.74 8.90
CA LYS A 459 -19.93 0.46 8.78
C LYS A 459 -19.95 1.31 10.05
N LYS A 460 -21.10 1.43 10.72
CA LYS A 460 -21.21 2.16 12.01
C LYS A 460 -20.48 1.40 13.11
N TRP A 461 -20.68 0.09 13.17
CA TRP A 461 -19.99 -0.79 14.12
C TRP A 461 -18.47 -0.72 13.96
N LEU A 462 -17.95 -0.74 12.73
CA LEU A 462 -16.51 -0.64 12.48
C LEU A 462 -15.88 0.66 13.00
N LYS A 463 -16.61 1.78 12.93
CA LYS A 463 -16.15 3.04 13.54
C LYS A 463 -16.06 2.93 15.06
N GLN A 464 -17.05 2.31 15.70
CA GLN A 464 -17.03 2.06 17.14
C GLN A 464 -15.88 1.11 17.53
N GLN A 465 -15.61 0.08 16.72
CA GLN A 465 -14.49 -0.83 16.96
C GLN A 465 -13.13 -0.14 16.79
N GLN A 466 -13.00 0.81 15.86
CA GLN A 466 -11.80 1.63 15.73
C GLN A 466 -11.53 2.44 17.01
N GLU A 467 -12.56 3.06 17.58
CA GLU A 467 -12.47 3.79 18.84
C GLU A 467 -12.16 2.85 20.03
N TYR A 468 -12.79 1.67 20.07
CA TYR A 468 -12.52 0.64 21.08
C TYR A 468 -11.05 0.19 21.04
N CYS A 469 -10.55 -0.22 19.87
CA CYS A 469 -9.16 -0.68 19.73
C CYS A 469 -8.16 0.43 20.09
N SER A 470 -8.49 1.69 19.79
CA SER A 470 -7.63 2.83 20.13
C SER A 470 -7.60 3.16 21.63
N SER A 471 -8.65 2.80 22.38
CA SER A 471 -8.79 3.11 23.81
C SER A 471 -8.44 1.95 24.74
N HIS A 472 -8.52 0.71 24.24
CA HIS A 472 -8.28 -0.51 25.03
C HIS A 472 -7.05 -1.30 24.55
N GLY A 473 -6.38 -0.86 23.48
CA GLY A 473 -5.15 -1.46 22.97
C GLY A 473 -3.90 -0.69 23.39
N LYS A 474 -2.79 -1.41 23.54
CA LYS A 474 -1.47 -0.78 23.62
C LYS A 474 -0.90 -0.62 22.21
N PRO A 475 -0.10 0.43 21.95
CA PRO A 475 0.66 0.56 20.71
C PRO A 475 1.83 -0.44 20.71
N THR A 476 1.54 -1.73 20.62
CA THR A 476 2.56 -2.78 20.53
C THR A 476 2.85 -3.15 19.07
N THR A 477 4.14 -3.28 18.75
CA THR A 477 4.65 -3.66 17.42
C THR A 477 4.30 -5.10 17.02
N PRO A 478 4.36 -6.10 17.94
CA PRO A 478 4.00 -7.48 17.60
C PRO A 478 2.51 -7.81 17.80
N PRO A 479 2.01 -8.83 17.07
CA PRO A 479 2.63 -9.39 15.88
C PRO A 479 2.57 -8.36 14.75
N VAL A 480 3.61 -8.32 13.91
CA VAL A 480 3.59 -7.49 12.71
C VAL A 480 2.44 -7.98 11.84
N LEU A 481 1.47 -7.10 11.54
CA LEU A 481 0.23 -7.53 10.87
C LEU A 481 0.49 -8.25 9.54
N SER A 482 1.53 -7.88 8.78
CA SER A 482 1.91 -8.57 7.54
C SER A 482 2.39 -10.01 7.74
N GLU A 483 2.88 -10.37 8.92
CA GLU A 483 3.34 -11.74 9.23
C GLU A 483 2.18 -12.67 9.57
N ILE A 484 1.08 -12.13 10.09
CA ILE A 484 -0.13 -12.88 10.45
C ILE A 484 -1.27 -12.72 9.43
N THR A 485 -1.23 -11.73 8.54
CA THR A 485 -2.26 -11.57 7.51
C THR A 485 -2.00 -12.51 6.33
N GLN A 486 -2.97 -13.37 6.04
CA GLN A 486 -2.91 -14.29 4.91
C GLN A 486 -3.45 -13.64 3.63
N SER A 487 -3.09 -14.20 2.47
CA SER A 487 -3.55 -13.71 1.15
C SER A 487 -5.07 -13.82 0.97
N ASN A 488 -5.72 -14.71 1.71
CA ASN A 488 -7.18 -14.82 1.80
C ASN A 488 -7.80 -13.84 2.81
N GLY A 489 -7.06 -12.87 3.34
CA GLY A 489 -7.58 -11.80 4.18
C GLY A 489 -8.08 -12.24 5.55
N VAL A 490 -7.52 -13.32 6.11
CA VAL A 490 -7.70 -13.71 7.52
C VAL A 490 -6.41 -13.46 8.30
N LEU A 491 -6.52 -13.27 9.61
CA LEU A 491 -5.36 -13.26 10.50
C LEU A 491 -5.13 -14.68 11.01
N TYR A 492 -3.89 -15.16 10.93
CA TYR A 492 -3.56 -16.54 11.19
C TYR A 492 -2.12 -16.65 11.70
N PHE A 493 -1.91 -17.41 12.77
CA PHE A 493 -0.58 -17.69 13.31
C PHE A 493 0.13 -18.75 12.47
N LYS A 494 1.03 -18.35 11.57
CA LYS A 494 1.89 -19.29 10.83
C LYS A 494 2.94 -19.86 11.77
N ARG A 495 3.04 -21.19 11.81
CA ARG A 495 4.02 -21.89 12.62
C ARG A 495 5.16 -22.38 11.74
N ARG A 496 6.37 -22.35 12.27
CA ARG A 496 7.49 -23.10 11.71
C ARG A 496 7.45 -24.50 12.31
N TYR A 497 7.46 -25.53 11.46
CA TYR A 497 7.46 -26.92 11.92
C TYR A 497 8.80 -27.26 12.55
N THR A 498 8.77 -27.95 13.69
CA THR A 498 9.98 -28.40 14.40
C THR A 498 10.75 -29.46 13.62
N GLN A 499 10.09 -30.17 12.68
CA GLN A 499 10.70 -31.21 11.83
C GLN A 499 11.87 -30.71 10.99
N ASP A 500 11.92 -29.40 10.71
CA ASP A 500 13.01 -28.79 9.95
C ASP A 500 14.27 -28.57 10.83
N ASP A 501 14.14 -28.67 12.15
CA ASP A 501 15.18 -28.28 13.13
C ASP A 501 15.54 -29.38 14.15
N VAL A 502 14.74 -30.45 14.28
CA VAL A 502 14.97 -31.56 15.21
C VAL A 502 14.48 -32.90 14.66
N ASP A 503 15.27 -33.96 14.91
CA ASP A 503 14.87 -35.35 14.65
C ASP A 503 13.68 -35.74 15.55
N LEU A 504 12.50 -35.97 14.95
CA LEU A 504 11.33 -36.45 15.68
C LEU A 504 11.38 -37.97 15.90
N THR A 505 11.17 -38.39 17.15
CA THR A 505 10.87 -39.80 17.47
C THR A 505 9.36 -39.99 17.62
N ARG A 506 8.78 -40.88 16.80
CA ARG A 506 7.35 -41.21 16.82
C ARG A 506 7.00 -42.01 18.09
N ILE A 507 6.26 -41.40 19.02
CA ILE A 507 5.71 -42.10 20.18
C ILE A 507 4.30 -42.58 19.84
N ILE A 508 4.17 -43.88 19.56
CA ILE A 508 2.85 -44.51 19.36
C ILE A 508 2.20 -44.66 20.74
N HIS A 509 1.21 -43.83 21.05
CA HIS A 509 0.34 -44.07 22.20
C HIS A 509 -0.64 -45.21 21.87
N SER A 510 -0.38 -46.40 22.38
CA SER A 510 -1.40 -47.45 22.44
C SER A 510 -2.44 -47.06 23.48
N HIS A 511 -3.69 -46.86 23.06
CA HIS A 511 -4.83 -46.80 23.97
C HIS A 511 -4.98 -48.14 24.70
N THR A 512 -4.32 -48.27 25.84
CA THR A 512 -4.72 -49.23 26.87
C THR A 512 -5.77 -48.54 27.73
N LYS A 513 -6.95 -49.17 27.82
CA LYS A 513 -8.10 -48.75 28.63
C LYS A 513 -7.68 -48.21 29.99
N ILE A 514 -8.26 -47.08 30.37
CA ILE A 514 -8.36 -46.65 31.76
C ILE A 514 -9.66 -47.29 32.27
N ASP A 515 -9.53 -48.20 33.24
CA ASP A 515 -10.64 -48.70 34.07
C ASP A 515 -11.10 -47.63 35.08
#